data_AF-A0A3A5MC67-F1
#
_entry.id   AF-A0A3A5MC67-F1
#
_cell.length_a   1.000
_cell.length_b   1.000
_cell.length_c   1.000
_cell.angle_alpha   90.00
_cell.angle_beta   90.00
_cell.angle_gamma   90.00
#
_symmetry.space_group_name_H-M   'P 1'
#
loop_
_entity.id
_entity.type
_entity.pdbx_description
1 polymer ?
#
loop_
_entity_poly.entity_id
_entity_poly.type
_entity_poly.pdbx_seq_one_letter_code
_entity_poly.pdbx_strand_id
1 'polypeptide(L)'
;MRPAQRRRWRVPPPPTGSVADGLLRTGPARRGDDRRPQRARRYPRGAAPPHLLRPGPHPRDLPGLVGTLVVLRRRTFFAQALTHATFPGAIGAAMLGWSIPLGAAIASVVIVGIMTLIGRVKRQGSQVASGILLTAGFALGVTLQALNPSLPVHVDSYLVGSILTVTTGDLVLATSVLGLAVLVLAVFGKQILFSTFDVTGYRAAGYREWPIEVLTLALITATVVTAMPAVGAILAIALIAAPAAAARLVTRSASHIFVVAPVLGAVSGVSGVLLSRSLDVAAGPAIALCAAALFVVALLVRSLERMWLRLKT
;
A
#
# COMPACT_ATOMS: atom_id res chain seq x y z
N MET A 1 18.00 -49.93 34.58
CA MET A 1 16.82 -49.50 35.36
C MET A 1 17.19 -48.31 36.24
N ARG A 2 16.64 -47.11 35.95
CA ARG A 2 16.34 -46.01 36.88
C ARG A 2 15.50 -44.96 36.12
N PRO A 3 14.31 -44.55 36.62
CA PRO A 3 13.36 -43.77 35.82
C PRO A 3 13.62 -42.26 35.92
N ALA A 4 13.33 -41.54 34.83
CA ALA A 4 13.40 -40.09 34.73
C ALA A 4 12.30 -39.41 35.57
N GLN A 5 12.69 -38.54 36.49
CA GLN A 5 11.78 -37.70 37.28
C GLN A 5 11.16 -36.58 36.42
N ARG A 6 9.83 -36.59 36.28
CA ARG A 6 9.05 -35.49 35.68
C ARG A 6 9.03 -34.30 36.65
N ARG A 7 9.63 -33.17 36.27
CA ARG A 7 9.45 -31.88 36.97
C ARG A 7 8.04 -31.34 36.71
N ARG A 8 7.19 -31.34 37.74
CA ARG A 8 5.90 -30.62 37.75
C ARG A 8 6.18 -29.12 37.94
N TRP A 9 5.70 -28.30 37.00
CA TRP A 9 5.62 -26.85 37.17
C TRP A 9 4.60 -26.53 38.28
N ARG A 10 5.05 -25.91 39.38
CA ARG A 10 4.17 -25.36 40.42
C ARG A 10 3.82 -23.92 40.04
N VAL A 11 2.52 -23.64 39.92
CA VAL A 11 1.99 -22.28 39.75
C VAL A 11 2.03 -21.58 41.12
N PRO A 12 2.55 -20.34 41.23
CA PRO A 12 2.53 -19.60 42.49
C PRO A 12 1.10 -19.19 42.88
N PRO A 13 0.76 -19.14 44.18
CA PRO A 13 -0.56 -18.70 44.63
C PRO A 13 -0.79 -17.20 44.36
N PRO A 14 -2.04 -16.77 44.17
CA PRO A 14 -2.37 -15.37 43.92
C PRO A 14 -2.07 -14.50 45.16
N PRO A 15 -1.67 -13.23 44.96
CA PRO A 15 -1.38 -12.33 46.08
C PRO A 15 -2.66 -12.01 46.86
N THR A 16 -2.68 -12.38 48.14
CA THR A 16 -3.70 -11.97 49.11
C THR A 16 -3.44 -10.53 49.54
N GLY A 17 -4.03 -9.59 48.80
CA GLY A 17 -4.06 -8.17 49.14
C GLY A 17 -5.39 -7.57 48.73
N SER A 18 -6.21 -7.20 49.72
CA SER A 18 -7.52 -6.57 49.56
C SER A 18 -7.39 -5.27 48.75
N VAL A 19 -7.93 -5.26 47.53
CA VAL A 19 -8.08 -4.07 46.67
C VAL A 19 -9.38 -3.31 47.01
N ALA A 20 -10.02 -3.61 48.15
CA ALA A 20 -11.35 -3.08 48.48
C ALA A 20 -11.39 -1.75 49.25
N ASP A 21 -10.26 -1.18 49.68
CA ASP A 21 -10.25 0.05 50.51
C ASP A 21 -9.87 1.35 49.75
N GLY A 22 -9.73 1.31 48.43
CA GLY A 22 -9.34 2.47 47.62
C GLY A 22 -10.49 3.33 47.07
N LEU A 23 -11.75 2.93 47.23
CA LEU A 23 -12.89 3.48 46.48
C LEU A 23 -13.80 4.46 47.25
N LEU A 24 -13.35 5.02 48.37
CA LEU A 24 -14.13 6.03 49.12
C LEU A 24 -13.27 7.21 49.59
N ARG A 25 -12.74 8.00 48.63
CA ARG A 25 -12.34 9.39 48.88
C ARG A 25 -13.01 10.31 47.85
N THR A 26 -14.25 10.68 48.16
CA THR A 26 -14.98 11.77 47.53
C THR A 26 -14.41 13.11 48.02
N GLY A 27 -13.60 13.77 47.18
CA GLY A 27 -13.26 15.18 47.37
C GLY A 27 -14.43 16.09 46.93
N PRO A 28 -14.60 17.28 47.52
CA PRO A 28 -15.74 18.14 47.22
C PRO A 28 -15.64 18.70 45.79
N ALA A 29 -16.77 18.60 45.08
CA ALA A 29 -16.96 19.05 43.71
C ALA A 29 -16.81 20.58 43.57
N ARG A 30 -15.72 21.04 42.96
CA ARG A 30 -15.66 22.38 42.36
C ARG A 30 -16.44 22.37 41.05
N ARG A 31 -17.65 22.95 41.08
CA ARG A 31 -18.36 23.41 39.87
C ARG A 31 -17.53 24.53 39.23
N GLY A 32 -16.69 24.18 38.28
CA GLY A 32 -16.08 25.10 37.32
C GLY A 32 -16.90 25.05 36.03
N ASP A 33 -17.77 26.04 35.86
CA ASP A 33 -18.38 26.39 34.59
C ASP A 33 -17.28 26.93 33.66
N ASP A 34 -16.85 26.11 32.69
CA ASP A 34 -15.88 26.52 31.68
C ASP A 34 -16.34 26.02 30.30
N ARG A 35 -17.59 26.35 29.95
CA ARG A 35 -18.04 26.32 28.55
C ARG A 35 -17.50 27.55 27.82
N ARG A 36 -16.20 27.55 27.50
CA ARG A 36 -15.69 28.47 26.48
C ARG A 36 -16.24 28.03 25.12
N PRO A 37 -17.02 28.87 24.41
CA PRO A 37 -17.45 28.52 23.06
C PRO A 37 -16.21 28.51 22.16
N GLN A 38 -15.89 27.35 21.61
CA GLN A 38 -14.97 27.25 20.48
C GLN A 38 -15.53 28.14 19.37
N ARG A 39 -14.96 29.34 19.19
CA ARG A 39 -15.26 30.21 18.05
C ARG A 39 -14.89 29.43 16.79
N ALA A 40 -15.88 28.80 16.17
CA ALA A 40 -15.81 28.36 14.80
C ALA A 40 -15.39 29.57 13.96
N ARG A 41 -14.16 29.54 13.44
CA ARG A 41 -13.71 30.52 12.44
C ARG A 41 -14.64 30.35 11.23
N ARG A 42 -15.69 31.17 11.16
CA ARG A 42 -16.50 31.34 9.95
C ARG A 42 -15.57 31.92 8.89
N TYR A 43 -15.15 31.07 7.95
CA TYR A 43 -14.60 31.57 6.70
C TYR A 43 -15.73 32.29 5.95
N PRO A 44 -15.54 33.56 5.54
CA PRO A 44 -16.50 34.23 4.68
C PRO A 44 -16.66 33.41 3.40
N ARG A 45 -17.91 33.12 3.04
CA ARG A 45 -18.26 32.46 1.77
C ARG A 45 -17.69 33.33 0.63
N GLY A 46 -16.60 32.87 0.01
CA GLY A 46 -16.00 33.53 -1.15
C GLY A 46 -14.51 33.87 -1.07
N ALA A 47 -13.85 33.76 0.10
CA ALA A 47 -12.42 34.07 0.21
C ALA A 47 -11.58 32.80 0.40
N ALA A 48 -10.92 32.35 -0.68
CA ALA A 48 -9.86 31.36 -0.57
C ALA A 48 -8.70 31.95 0.26
N PRO A 49 -8.20 31.27 1.31
CA PRO A 49 -7.11 31.80 2.10
C PRO A 49 -5.83 32.03 1.25
N PRO A 50 -5.06 33.12 1.50
CA PRO A 50 -3.96 33.56 0.65
C PRO A 50 -2.79 32.57 0.51
N HIS A 51 -2.72 31.51 1.33
CA HIS A 51 -1.72 30.45 1.18
C HIS A 51 -2.06 29.42 0.08
N LEU A 52 -3.24 29.52 -0.56
CA LEU A 52 -3.64 28.72 -1.72
C LEU A 52 -3.13 29.27 -3.06
N LEU A 53 -2.52 30.46 -3.07
CA LEU A 53 -1.91 31.09 -4.26
C LEU A 53 -0.44 30.69 -4.45
N ARG A 54 -0.01 29.54 -3.91
CA ARG A 54 1.22 28.91 -4.40
C ARG A 54 0.89 28.29 -5.77
N PRO A 55 1.78 28.42 -6.78
CA PRO A 55 1.55 27.82 -8.08
C PRO A 55 1.21 26.33 -7.87
N GLY A 56 -0.04 25.98 -8.20
CA GLY A 56 -0.52 24.62 -8.09
C GLY A 56 0.25 23.70 -9.04
N PRO A 57 0.18 22.37 -8.84
CA PRO A 57 0.78 21.40 -9.75
C PRO A 57 0.50 21.76 -11.21
N HIS A 58 1.56 21.99 -12.00
CA HIS A 58 1.39 22.15 -13.44
C HIS A 58 0.93 20.79 -14.01
N PRO A 59 -0.08 20.76 -14.89
CA PRO A 59 -0.58 19.52 -15.52
C PRO A 59 0.47 18.74 -16.33
N ARG A 60 1.66 19.32 -16.53
CA ARG A 60 2.73 18.80 -17.40
C ARG A 60 3.74 17.91 -16.67
N ASP A 61 3.66 17.80 -15.34
CA ASP A 61 4.65 17.10 -14.50
C ASP A 61 4.28 15.64 -14.18
N LEU A 62 3.45 14.98 -15.00
CA LEU A 62 2.97 13.62 -14.72
C LEU A 62 3.84 12.54 -15.37
N PRO A 63 4.89 12.09 -14.68
CA PRO A 63 5.14 10.65 -14.73
C PRO A 63 5.55 10.09 -13.37
N GLY A 64 4.62 9.38 -12.71
CA GLY A 64 4.82 8.41 -11.63
C GLY A 64 3.58 8.09 -10.88
N LEU A 65 2.75 7.28 -11.52
CA LEU A 65 1.33 7.55 -11.46
C LEU A 65 0.68 6.77 -10.34
N VAL A 66 0.76 5.44 -10.39
CA VAL A 66 -0.03 4.62 -9.46
C VAL A 66 0.74 4.27 -8.19
N GLY A 67 2.04 3.94 -8.28
CA GLY A 67 2.86 3.65 -7.09
C GLY A 67 2.93 4.83 -6.11
N THR A 68 3.02 6.05 -6.63
CA THR A 68 2.94 7.27 -5.83
C THR A 68 1.59 7.41 -5.12
N LEU A 69 0.47 7.12 -5.79
CA LEU A 69 -0.84 7.13 -5.17
C LEU A 69 -0.96 6.08 -4.06
N VAL A 70 -0.40 4.89 -4.28
CA VAL A 70 -0.35 3.83 -3.27
C VAL A 70 0.34 4.33 -2.00
N VAL A 71 1.52 4.96 -2.13
CA VAL A 71 2.28 5.46 -0.96
C VAL A 71 1.63 6.68 -0.32
N LEU A 72 1.21 7.68 -1.12
CA LEU A 72 0.62 8.92 -0.60
C LEU A 72 -0.70 8.67 0.14
N ARG A 73 -1.50 7.71 -0.32
CA ARG A 73 -2.77 7.32 0.32
C ARG A 73 -2.62 6.20 1.37
N ARG A 74 -1.39 5.78 1.70
CA ARG A 74 -1.13 4.71 2.67
C ARG A 74 -1.83 3.38 2.31
N ARG A 75 -1.90 3.08 1.00
CA ARG A 75 -2.51 1.87 0.44
C ARG A 75 -1.49 0.79 0.10
N THR A 76 -0.24 0.90 0.57
CA THR A 76 0.82 -0.09 0.33
C THR A 76 0.44 -1.48 0.84
N PHE A 77 -0.11 -1.57 2.05
CA PHE A 77 -0.55 -2.87 2.59
C PHE A 77 -1.78 -3.42 1.88
N PHE A 78 -2.65 -2.55 1.36
CA PHE A 78 -3.78 -2.96 0.51
C PHE A 78 -3.28 -3.56 -0.81
N ALA A 79 -2.31 -2.91 -1.46
CA ALA A 79 -1.69 -3.42 -2.69
C ALA A 79 -1.00 -4.77 -2.45
N GLN A 80 -0.27 -4.92 -1.34
CA GLN A 80 0.34 -6.20 -0.94
C GLN A 80 -0.73 -7.28 -0.69
N ALA A 81 -1.83 -6.94 -0.01
CA ALA A 81 -2.90 -7.91 0.19
C ALA A 81 -3.50 -8.36 -1.14
N LEU A 82 -3.70 -7.44 -2.09
CA LEU A 82 -4.27 -7.73 -3.40
C LEU A 82 -3.39 -8.68 -4.23
N THR A 83 -2.06 -8.50 -4.24
CA THR A 83 -1.14 -9.35 -5.01
C THR A 83 -1.25 -10.81 -4.61
N HIS A 84 -1.32 -11.12 -3.32
CA HIS A 84 -1.40 -12.51 -2.86
C HIS A 84 -2.83 -13.05 -2.76
N ALA A 85 -3.80 -12.21 -2.40
CA ALA A 85 -5.18 -12.64 -2.27
C ALA A 85 -5.80 -13.01 -3.63
N THR A 86 -5.29 -12.47 -4.75
CA THR A 86 -5.75 -12.80 -6.11
C THR A 86 -5.23 -14.14 -6.63
N PHE A 87 -4.24 -14.73 -5.96
CA PHE A 87 -3.67 -16.04 -6.30
C PHE A 87 -4.70 -17.18 -6.42
N PRO A 88 -5.65 -17.39 -5.48
CA PRO A 88 -6.70 -18.40 -5.64
C PRO A 88 -7.57 -18.19 -6.89
N GLY A 89 -7.76 -16.94 -7.34
CA GLY A 89 -8.45 -16.65 -8.60
C GLY A 89 -7.69 -17.12 -9.82
N ALA A 90 -6.36 -16.93 -9.82
CA ALA A 90 -5.47 -17.43 -10.85
C ALA A 90 -5.50 -18.97 -10.92
N ILE A 91 -5.46 -19.66 -9.77
CA ILE A 91 -5.56 -21.12 -9.69
C ILE A 91 -6.94 -21.59 -10.17
N GLY A 92 -8.02 -20.96 -9.69
CA GLY A 92 -9.39 -21.31 -10.09
C GLY A 92 -9.62 -21.18 -11.59
N ALA A 93 -9.11 -20.12 -12.22
CA ALA A 93 -9.16 -19.99 -13.67
C ALA A 93 -8.37 -21.08 -14.40
N ALA A 94 -7.18 -21.43 -13.90
CA ALA A 94 -6.39 -22.51 -14.47
C ALA A 94 -7.13 -23.87 -14.38
N MET A 95 -7.83 -24.15 -13.28
CA MET A 95 -8.67 -25.34 -13.12
C MET A 95 -9.83 -25.40 -14.13
N LEU A 96 -10.40 -24.24 -14.47
CA LEU A 96 -11.50 -24.09 -15.43
C LEU A 96 -11.02 -24.03 -16.90
N GLY A 97 -9.70 -24.05 -17.14
CA GLY A 97 -9.12 -23.85 -18.47
C GLY A 97 -9.26 -22.41 -18.99
N TRP A 98 -9.52 -21.44 -18.11
CA TRP A 98 -9.58 -20.02 -18.45
C TRP A 98 -8.21 -19.36 -18.38
N SER A 99 -8.09 -18.15 -18.92
CA SER A 99 -6.85 -17.40 -18.85
C SER A 99 -6.56 -16.96 -17.40
N ILE A 100 -5.31 -17.17 -16.97
CA ILE A 100 -4.83 -16.84 -15.63
C ILE A 100 -5.04 -15.34 -15.29
N PRO A 101 -4.73 -14.39 -16.20
CA PRO A 101 -4.97 -12.97 -15.93
C PRO A 101 -6.45 -12.64 -15.71
N LEU A 102 -7.36 -13.33 -16.40
CA LEU A 102 -8.80 -13.15 -16.23
C LEU A 102 -9.26 -13.63 -14.85
N GLY A 103 -8.78 -14.79 -14.41
CA GLY A 103 -9.04 -15.29 -13.05
C GLY A 103 -8.56 -14.35 -11.96
N ALA A 104 -7.33 -13.83 -12.10
CA ALA A 104 -6.78 -12.85 -11.18
C ALA A 104 -7.58 -11.53 -11.19
N ALA A 105 -8.02 -11.07 -12.37
CA ALA A 105 -8.86 -9.88 -12.51
C ALA A 105 -10.22 -10.04 -11.82
N ILE A 106 -10.92 -11.15 -12.04
CA ILE A 106 -12.21 -11.43 -11.39
C ILE A 106 -12.03 -11.49 -9.87
N ALA A 107 -11.04 -12.24 -9.38
CA ALA A 107 -10.75 -12.32 -7.95
C ALA A 107 -10.42 -10.95 -7.37
N SER A 108 -9.69 -10.09 -8.09
CA SER A 108 -9.33 -8.75 -7.62
C SER A 108 -10.56 -7.89 -7.31
N VAL A 109 -11.60 -7.94 -8.17
CA VAL A 109 -12.85 -7.21 -7.97
C VAL A 109 -13.56 -7.71 -6.70
N VAL A 110 -13.65 -9.03 -6.53
CA VAL A 110 -14.25 -9.65 -5.35
C VAL A 110 -13.50 -9.26 -4.08
N ILE A 111 -12.17 -9.37 -4.09
CA ILE A 111 -11.31 -9.04 -2.96
C ILE A 111 -11.40 -7.57 -2.60
N VAL A 112 -11.33 -6.66 -3.58
CA VAL A 112 -11.50 -5.21 -3.35
C VAL A 112 -12.86 -4.93 -2.71
N GLY A 113 -13.92 -5.58 -3.18
CA GLY A 113 -15.26 -5.47 -2.60
C GLY A 113 -15.29 -5.90 -1.13
N ILE A 114 -14.75 -7.09 -0.82
CA ILE A 114 -14.68 -7.63 0.55
C ILE A 114 -13.80 -6.74 1.44
N MET A 115 -12.60 -6.36 0.99
CA MET A 115 -11.69 -5.45 1.71
C MET A 115 -12.37 -4.13 2.04
N THR A 116 -13.14 -3.60 1.10
CA THR A 116 -13.86 -2.34 1.28
C THR A 116 -15.03 -2.48 2.25
N LEU A 117 -15.76 -3.59 2.21
CA LEU A 117 -16.85 -3.89 3.13
C LEU A 117 -16.33 -4.06 4.57
N ILE A 118 -15.30 -4.89 4.77
CA ILE A 118 -14.67 -5.10 6.07
C ILE A 118 -14.03 -3.80 6.56
N GLY A 119 -13.39 -3.03 5.68
CA GLY A 119 -12.77 -1.75 6.02
C GLY A 119 -13.76 -0.67 6.47
N ARG A 120 -15.05 -0.82 6.15
CA ARG A 120 -16.13 0.06 6.65
C ARG A 120 -16.64 -0.33 8.03
N VAL A 121 -16.32 -1.53 8.53
CA VAL A 121 -16.72 -1.96 9.87
C VAL A 121 -16.03 -1.08 10.91
N LYS A 122 -16.82 -0.43 11.76
CA LYS A 122 -16.31 0.42 12.84
C LYS A 122 -15.34 -0.37 13.70
N ARG A 123 -14.19 0.24 14.05
CA ARG A 123 -13.10 -0.32 14.86
C ARG A 123 -12.16 -1.34 14.20
N GLN A 124 -12.46 -1.87 13.01
CA GLN A 124 -11.57 -2.83 12.31
C GLN A 124 -10.47 -2.14 11.49
N GLY A 125 -10.84 -1.11 10.72
CA GLY A 125 -9.90 -0.36 9.88
C GLY A 125 -9.44 -1.13 8.63
N SER A 126 -9.05 -0.39 7.60
CA SER A 126 -8.72 -0.96 6.28
C SER A 126 -7.45 -1.83 6.26
N GLN A 127 -6.52 -1.63 7.21
CA GLN A 127 -5.33 -2.45 7.33
C GLN A 127 -5.65 -3.86 7.83
N VAL A 128 -6.55 -4.02 8.80
CA VAL A 128 -6.95 -5.34 9.30
C VAL A 128 -7.65 -6.14 8.21
N ALA A 129 -8.57 -5.51 7.46
CA ALA A 129 -9.20 -6.12 6.30
C ALA A 129 -8.17 -6.64 5.29
N SER A 130 -7.13 -5.82 5.01
CA SER A 130 -6.06 -6.20 4.09
C SER A 130 -5.25 -7.39 4.62
N GLY A 131 -4.94 -7.40 5.92
CA GLY A 131 -4.17 -8.49 6.53
C GLY A 131 -4.93 -9.82 6.53
N ILE A 132 -6.23 -9.81 6.83
CA ILE A 132 -7.06 -11.01 6.81
C ILE A 132 -7.16 -11.58 5.39
N LEU A 133 -7.40 -10.74 4.38
CA LEU A 133 -7.53 -11.22 3.00
C LEU A 133 -6.19 -11.62 2.39
N LEU A 134 -5.09 -10.97 2.77
CA LEU A 134 -3.75 -11.42 2.44
C LEU A 134 -3.53 -12.87 2.89
N THR A 135 -3.73 -13.16 4.18
CA THR A 135 -3.44 -14.48 4.75
C THR A 135 -4.43 -15.52 4.27
N ALA A 136 -5.74 -15.23 4.32
CA ALA A 136 -6.78 -16.17 3.92
C ALA A 136 -6.74 -16.46 2.41
N GLY A 137 -6.59 -15.42 1.58
CA GLY A 137 -6.53 -15.57 0.13
C GLY A 137 -5.28 -16.34 -0.31
N PHE A 138 -4.11 -15.99 0.24
CA PHE A 138 -2.88 -16.71 -0.09
C PHE A 138 -2.92 -18.17 0.38
N ALA A 139 -3.34 -18.43 1.62
CA ALA A 139 -3.49 -19.79 2.14
C ALA A 139 -4.47 -20.63 1.30
N LEU A 140 -5.60 -20.03 0.88
CA LEU A 140 -6.55 -20.69 -0.02
C LEU A 140 -5.91 -21.02 -1.38
N GLY A 141 -5.21 -20.06 -2.00
CA GLY A 141 -4.55 -20.29 -3.28
C GLY A 141 -3.48 -21.38 -3.22
N VAL A 142 -2.63 -21.35 -2.19
CA VAL A 142 -1.62 -22.40 -1.93
C VAL A 142 -2.28 -23.76 -1.71
N THR A 143 -3.37 -23.81 -0.95
CA THR A 143 -4.12 -25.06 -0.72
C THR A 143 -4.72 -25.59 -2.03
N LEU A 144 -5.34 -24.73 -2.84
CA LEU A 144 -5.90 -25.12 -4.14
C LEU A 144 -4.81 -25.63 -5.09
N GLN A 145 -3.63 -24.98 -5.10
CA GLN A 145 -2.49 -25.45 -5.88
C GLN A 145 -1.99 -26.81 -5.38
N ALA A 146 -1.86 -27.00 -4.06
CA ALA A 146 -1.40 -28.26 -3.47
C ALA A 146 -2.35 -29.44 -3.78
N LEU A 147 -3.66 -29.16 -3.88
CA LEU A 147 -4.66 -30.14 -4.31
C LEU A 147 -4.61 -30.45 -5.81
N ASN A 148 -3.97 -29.58 -6.62
CA ASN A 148 -3.92 -29.69 -8.08
C ASN A 148 -2.49 -29.49 -8.60
N PRO A 149 -1.54 -30.40 -8.26
CA PRO A 149 -0.12 -30.21 -8.55
C PRO A 149 0.22 -30.23 -10.05
N SER A 150 -0.67 -30.73 -10.91
CA SER A 150 -0.51 -30.75 -12.36
C SER A 150 -0.80 -29.41 -13.04
N LEU A 151 -1.32 -28.41 -12.32
CA LEU A 151 -1.61 -27.10 -12.91
C LEU A 151 -0.33 -26.33 -13.25
N PRO A 152 -0.33 -25.57 -14.36
CA PRO A 152 0.84 -24.81 -14.80
C PRO A 152 1.17 -23.60 -13.90
N VAL A 153 0.31 -23.28 -12.94
CA VAL A 153 0.45 -22.11 -12.06
C VAL A 153 1.10 -22.55 -10.76
N HIS A 154 2.30 -22.06 -10.50
CA HIS A 154 3.05 -22.38 -9.28
C HIS A 154 3.24 -21.15 -8.39
N VAL A 155 3.25 -21.35 -7.07
CA VAL A 155 3.50 -20.27 -6.09
C VAL A 155 4.80 -19.54 -6.39
N ASP A 156 5.88 -20.25 -6.68
CA ASP A 156 7.19 -19.64 -6.92
C ASP A 156 7.16 -18.69 -8.13
N SER A 157 6.60 -19.16 -9.25
CA SER A 157 6.41 -18.35 -10.47
C SER A 157 5.48 -17.16 -10.24
N TYR A 158 4.50 -17.27 -9.34
CA TYR A 158 3.59 -16.18 -9.01
C TYR A 158 4.21 -15.15 -8.05
N LEU A 159 5.07 -15.59 -7.12
CA LEU A 159 5.77 -14.73 -6.17
C LEU A 159 6.88 -13.93 -6.85
N VAL A 160 7.66 -14.59 -7.68
CA VAL A 160 8.88 -14.04 -8.29
C VAL A 160 8.64 -13.49 -9.69
N GLY A 161 7.55 -13.93 -10.33
CA GLY A 161 7.27 -13.61 -11.73
C GLY A 161 8.17 -14.42 -12.67
N SER A 162 7.84 -14.39 -13.96
CA SER A 162 8.71 -14.92 -15.00
C SER A 162 8.66 -13.99 -16.21
N ILE A 163 9.76 -13.25 -16.40
CA ILE A 163 9.92 -12.35 -17.55
C ILE A 163 9.86 -13.14 -18.86
N LEU A 164 10.29 -14.42 -18.84
CA LEU A 164 10.29 -15.28 -20.01
C LEU A 164 8.90 -15.78 -20.43
N THR A 165 7.92 -15.76 -19.52
CA THR A 165 6.55 -16.24 -19.80
C THR A 165 5.58 -15.10 -20.15
N VAL A 166 6.09 -13.87 -20.30
CA VAL A 166 5.27 -12.71 -20.66
C VAL A 166 4.81 -12.84 -22.10
N THR A 167 3.50 -12.79 -22.31
CA THR A 167 2.92 -12.80 -23.66
C THR A 167 2.76 -11.39 -24.22
N THR A 168 2.64 -11.28 -25.54
CA THR A 168 2.29 -10.01 -26.20
C THR A 168 0.97 -9.44 -25.67
N GLY A 169 0.02 -10.31 -25.31
CA GLY A 169 -1.25 -9.92 -24.70
C GLY A 169 -1.07 -9.23 -23.35
N ASP A 170 -0.19 -9.75 -22.50
CA ASP A 170 0.13 -9.14 -21.20
C ASP A 170 0.78 -7.76 -21.38
N LEU A 171 1.66 -7.62 -22.37
CA LEU A 171 2.30 -6.34 -22.67
C LEU A 171 1.31 -5.28 -23.19
N VAL A 172 0.40 -5.68 -24.09
CA VAL A 172 -0.67 -4.80 -24.60
C VAL A 172 -1.60 -4.39 -23.45
N LEU A 173 -1.99 -5.32 -22.60
CA LEU A 173 -2.85 -5.06 -21.44
C LEU A 173 -2.18 -4.11 -20.45
N ALA A 174 -0.93 -4.37 -20.08
CA ALA A 174 -0.16 -3.52 -19.17
C ALA A 174 0.04 -2.10 -19.75
N THR A 175 0.36 -2.00 -21.03
CA THR A 175 0.53 -0.70 -21.71
C THR A 175 -0.79 0.07 -21.81
N SER A 176 -1.90 -0.63 -22.07
CA SER A 176 -3.24 -0.05 -22.11
C SER A 176 -3.68 0.47 -20.74
N VAL A 177 -3.45 -0.31 -19.68
CA VAL A 177 -3.73 0.12 -18.30
C VAL A 177 -2.84 1.28 -17.88
N LEU A 178 -1.57 1.29 -18.27
CA LEU A 178 -0.68 2.42 -18.05
C LEU A 178 -1.21 3.69 -18.75
N GLY A 179 -1.60 3.59 -20.02
CA GLY A 179 -2.19 4.70 -20.77
C GLY A 179 -3.47 5.22 -20.14
N LEU A 180 -4.35 4.32 -19.68
CA LEU A 180 -5.56 4.68 -18.94
C LEU A 180 -5.23 5.38 -17.61
N ALA A 181 -4.24 4.88 -16.86
CA ALA A 181 -3.81 5.51 -15.62
C ALA A 181 -3.26 6.92 -15.86
N VAL A 182 -2.45 7.12 -16.90
CA VAL A 182 -1.97 8.46 -17.32
C VAL A 182 -3.14 9.38 -17.59
N LEU A 183 -4.10 8.93 -18.41
CA LEU A 183 -5.28 9.72 -18.78
C LEU A 183 -6.12 10.09 -17.55
N VAL A 184 -6.38 9.14 -16.67
CA VAL A 184 -7.14 9.38 -15.44
C VAL A 184 -6.40 10.36 -14.52
N LEU A 185 -5.08 10.25 -14.39
CA LEU A 185 -4.32 11.22 -13.59
C LEU A 185 -4.25 12.60 -14.26
N ALA A 186 -4.24 12.69 -15.58
CA ALA A 186 -4.30 13.97 -16.29
C ALA A 186 -5.64 14.70 -16.03
N VAL A 187 -6.75 13.95 -16.04
CA VAL A 187 -8.10 14.50 -15.86
C VAL A 187 -8.45 14.69 -14.38
N PHE A 188 -8.25 13.68 -13.54
CA PHE A 188 -8.70 13.62 -12.15
C PHE A 188 -7.58 13.86 -11.12
N GLY A 189 -6.32 14.01 -11.54
CA GLY A 189 -5.17 14.11 -10.63
C GLY A 189 -5.29 15.23 -9.60
N LYS A 190 -5.87 16.38 -9.97
CA LYS A 190 -6.12 17.49 -9.03
C LYS A 190 -7.10 17.10 -7.92
N GLN A 191 -8.18 16.41 -8.27
CA GLN A 191 -9.19 15.94 -7.32
C GLN A 191 -8.64 14.83 -6.43
N ILE A 192 -7.88 13.89 -7.02
CA ILE A 192 -7.19 12.84 -6.30
C ILE A 192 -6.22 13.45 -5.28
N LEU A 193 -5.44 14.46 -5.65
CA LEU A 193 -4.50 15.12 -4.73
C LEU A 193 -5.23 15.91 -3.65
N PHE A 194 -6.26 16.68 -4.01
CA PHE A 194 -7.03 17.45 -3.05
C PHE A 194 -7.66 16.53 -1.99
N SER A 195 -8.30 15.43 -2.42
CA SER A 195 -8.89 14.47 -1.48
C SER A 195 -7.84 13.67 -0.69
N THR A 196 -6.57 13.65 -1.12
CA THR A 196 -5.48 12.96 -0.41
C THR A 196 -4.91 13.83 0.71
N PHE A 197 -4.74 15.13 0.46
CA PHE A 197 -4.08 16.05 1.39
C PHE A 197 -5.04 16.80 2.30
N ASP A 198 -6.27 17.10 1.85
CA ASP A 198 -7.28 17.79 2.65
C ASP A 198 -8.69 17.19 2.42
N VAL A 199 -8.93 16.09 3.11
CA VAL A 199 -10.21 15.37 3.13
C VAL A 199 -11.36 16.28 3.60
N THR A 200 -11.11 17.10 4.61
CA THR A 200 -12.10 18.04 5.18
C THR A 200 -12.46 19.16 4.22
N GLY A 201 -11.47 19.79 3.58
CA GLY A 201 -11.67 20.81 2.55
C GLY A 201 -12.32 20.23 1.30
N TYR A 202 -11.98 19.00 0.92
CA TYR A 202 -12.61 18.30 -0.19
C TYR A 202 -14.12 18.12 0.02
N ARG A 203 -14.53 17.70 1.23
CA ARG A 203 -15.96 17.64 1.61
C ARG A 203 -16.60 19.03 1.68
N ALA A 204 -15.90 20.01 2.24
CA ALA A 204 -16.42 21.37 2.39
C ALA A 204 -16.65 22.07 1.04
N ALA A 205 -15.88 21.70 0.01
CA ALA A 205 -16.07 22.14 -1.37
C ALA A 205 -17.25 21.47 -2.08
N GLY A 206 -18.02 20.61 -1.40
CA GLY A 206 -19.22 19.95 -1.94
C GLY A 206 -18.94 18.61 -2.64
N TYR A 207 -17.69 18.14 -2.65
CA TYR A 207 -17.36 16.86 -3.27
C TYR A 207 -17.70 15.68 -2.37
N ARG A 208 -18.16 14.59 -3.00
CA ARG A 208 -18.31 13.28 -2.37
C ARG A 208 -16.97 12.55 -2.45
N GLU A 209 -16.51 11.97 -1.34
CA GLU A 209 -15.24 11.23 -1.30
C GLU A 209 -15.31 9.85 -1.94
N TRP A 210 -16.48 9.22 -1.88
CA TRP A 210 -16.62 7.84 -2.33
C TRP A 210 -16.20 7.62 -3.79
N PRO A 211 -16.62 8.44 -4.77
CA PRO A 211 -16.21 8.26 -6.17
C PRO A 211 -14.69 8.33 -6.39
N ILE A 212 -14.02 9.31 -5.78
CA ILE A 212 -12.58 9.51 -5.99
C ILE A 212 -11.75 8.41 -5.29
N GLU A 213 -12.25 7.90 -4.17
CA GLU A 213 -11.66 6.75 -3.50
C GLU A 213 -11.80 5.48 -4.33
N VAL A 214 -13.00 5.20 -4.85
CA VAL A 214 -13.23 4.04 -5.74
C VAL A 214 -12.38 4.14 -7.01
N LEU A 215 -12.29 5.32 -7.63
CA LEU A 215 -11.44 5.55 -8.79
C LEU A 215 -9.97 5.25 -8.48
N THR A 216 -9.47 5.73 -7.33
CA THR A 216 -8.08 5.50 -6.94
C THR A 216 -7.81 4.03 -6.64
N LEU A 217 -8.72 3.34 -5.94
CA LEU A 217 -8.61 1.90 -5.70
C LEU A 217 -8.67 1.09 -7.00
N ALA A 218 -9.52 1.48 -7.95
CA ALA A 218 -9.61 0.84 -9.25
C ALA A 218 -8.30 0.99 -10.05
N LEU A 219 -7.70 2.18 -10.08
CA LEU A 219 -6.39 2.41 -10.72
C LEU A 219 -5.28 1.55 -10.09
N ILE A 220 -5.22 1.51 -8.76
CA ILE A 220 -4.26 0.70 -8.02
C ILE A 220 -4.46 -0.78 -8.37
N THR A 221 -5.70 -1.25 -8.30
CA THR A 221 -6.05 -2.65 -8.56
C THR A 221 -5.71 -3.05 -9.99
N ALA A 222 -6.15 -2.27 -10.98
CA ALA A 222 -5.86 -2.53 -12.38
C ALA A 222 -4.35 -2.59 -12.66
N THR A 223 -3.59 -1.65 -12.10
CA THR A 223 -2.13 -1.61 -12.29
C THR A 223 -1.43 -2.81 -11.65
N VAL A 224 -1.81 -3.15 -10.41
CA VAL A 224 -1.22 -4.30 -9.71
C VAL A 224 -1.53 -5.59 -10.45
N VAL A 225 -2.81 -5.85 -10.75
CA VAL A 225 -3.26 -7.10 -11.37
C VAL A 225 -2.66 -7.32 -12.75
N THR A 226 -2.53 -6.26 -13.55
CA THR A 226 -1.93 -6.37 -14.90
C THR A 226 -0.42 -6.51 -14.88
N ALA A 227 0.26 -5.95 -13.87
CA ALA A 227 1.71 -6.13 -13.72
C ALA A 227 2.08 -7.51 -13.14
N MET A 228 1.17 -8.16 -12.41
CA MET A 228 1.43 -9.38 -11.66
C MET A 228 2.02 -10.53 -12.49
N PRO A 229 1.49 -10.91 -13.67
CA PRO A 229 2.05 -12.03 -14.44
C PRO A 229 3.51 -11.82 -14.87
N ALA A 230 3.87 -10.60 -15.23
CA ALA A 230 5.21 -10.27 -15.72
C ALA A 230 6.23 -10.11 -14.60
N VAL A 231 5.80 -9.50 -13.50
CA VAL A 231 6.68 -8.98 -12.46
C VAL A 231 6.69 -9.87 -11.22
N GLY A 232 5.57 -10.53 -10.89
CA GLY A 232 5.39 -11.29 -9.67
C GLY A 232 5.06 -10.43 -8.45
N ALA A 233 4.51 -11.08 -7.40
CA ALA A 233 4.02 -10.39 -6.19
C ALA A 233 5.10 -9.57 -5.49
N ILE A 234 6.29 -10.15 -5.29
CA ILE A 234 7.37 -9.57 -4.50
C ILE A 234 7.93 -8.34 -5.20
N LEU A 235 8.22 -8.46 -6.49
CA LEU A 235 8.78 -7.35 -7.24
C LEU A 235 7.74 -6.25 -7.50
N ALA A 236 6.46 -6.61 -7.70
CA ALA A 236 5.39 -5.63 -7.88
C ALA A 236 5.29 -4.70 -6.66
N ILE A 237 5.25 -5.25 -5.44
CA ILE A 237 5.19 -4.40 -4.25
C ILE A 237 6.49 -3.62 -4.03
N ALA A 238 7.65 -4.19 -4.36
CA ALA A 238 8.94 -3.51 -4.23
C ALA A 238 9.01 -2.26 -5.13
N LEU A 239 8.63 -2.39 -6.41
CA LEU A 239 8.62 -1.29 -7.38
C LEU A 239 7.49 -0.28 -7.15
N ILE A 240 6.42 -0.66 -6.45
CA ILE A 240 5.36 0.25 -6.03
C ILE A 240 5.79 1.06 -4.81
N ALA A 241 6.31 0.38 -3.78
CA ALA A 241 6.49 0.96 -2.45
C ALA A 241 7.83 1.69 -2.29
N ALA A 242 8.93 1.02 -2.63
CA ALA A 242 10.28 1.52 -2.33
C ALA A 242 10.64 2.80 -3.09
N PRO A 243 10.50 2.89 -4.43
CA PRO A 243 10.88 4.09 -5.14
C PRO A 243 9.96 5.27 -4.85
N ALA A 244 8.66 5.03 -4.60
CA ALA A 244 7.74 6.08 -4.17
C ALA A 244 8.03 6.59 -2.75
N ALA A 245 8.43 5.69 -1.84
CA ALA A 245 8.89 6.08 -0.50
C ALA A 245 10.21 6.85 -0.56
N ALA A 246 11.15 6.43 -1.41
CA ALA A 246 12.42 7.11 -1.64
C ALA A 246 12.20 8.52 -2.22
N ALA A 247 11.35 8.64 -3.24
CA ALA A 247 10.95 9.91 -3.85
C ALA A 247 10.36 10.87 -2.80
N ARG A 248 9.56 10.36 -1.85
CA ARG A 248 8.98 11.16 -0.76
C ARG A 248 10.01 11.66 0.25
N LEU A 249 11.17 11.02 0.37
CA LEU A 249 12.26 11.47 1.25
C LEU A 249 13.09 12.59 0.61
N VAL A 250 13.30 12.52 -0.70
CA VAL A 250 14.16 13.46 -1.44
C VAL A 250 13.40 14.68 -1.97
N THR A 251 12.10 14.57 -2.21
CA THR A 251 11.28 15.69 -2.73
C THR A 251 10.52 16.41 -1.62
N ARG A 252 10.26 17.71 -1.82
CA ARG A 252 9.43 18.55 -0.92
C ARG A 252 8.01 18.79 -1.46
N SER A 253 7.79 18.57 -2.76
CA SER A 253 6.50 18.80 -3.43
C SER A 253 5.86 17.47 -3.80
N ALA A 254 4.56 17.33 -3.53
CA ALA A 254 3.79 16.14 -3.92
C ALA A 254 3.82 15.90 -5.44
N SER A 255 3.84 16.98 -6.23
CA SER A 255 3.89 16.91 -7.69
C SER A 255 5.19 16.29 -8.18
N HIS A 256 6.33 16.65 -7.55
CA HIS A 256 7.63 16.07 -7.90
C HIS A 256 7.72 14.59 -7.55
N ILE A 257 6.97 14.11 -6.54
CA ILE A 257 6.94 12.67 -6.23
C ILE A 257 6.41 11.87 -7.43
N PHE A 258 5.44 12.43 -8.18
CA PHE A 258 5.00 11.80 -9.43
C PHE A 258 6.21 11.64 -10.33
N VAL A 259 6.90 12.69 -10.77
CA VAL A 259 8.11 12.54 -11.63
C VAL A 259 9.20 11.61 -11.08
N VAL A 260 9.59 11.79 -9.82
CA VAL A 260 10.80 11.17 -9.27
C VAL A 260 10.61 9.68 -8.98
N ALA A 261 9.41 9.25 -8.57
CA ALA A 261 9.16 7.87 -8.18
C ALA A 261 9.43 6.84 -9.31
N PRO A 262 8.86 6.94 -10.53
CA PRO A 262 9.12 5.97 -11.58
C PRO A 262 10.48 6.16 -12.21
N VAL A 263 11.13 7.32 -12.10
CA VAL A 263 12.55 7.44 -12.47
C VAL A 263 13.37 6.55 -11.55
N LEU A 264 13.16 6.61 -10.22
CA LEU A 264 13.81 5.70 -9.28
C LEU A 264 13.40 4.23 -9.51
N GLY A 265 12.14 3.99 -9.89
CA GLY A 265 11.65 2.66 -10.27
C GLY A 265 12.35 2.10 -11.52
N ALA A 266 12.53 2.93 -12.56
CA ALA A 266 13.24 2.56 -13.78
C ALA A 266 14.73 2.33 -13.49
N VAL A 267 15.35 3.20 -12.70
CA VAL A 267 16.75 3.05 -12.28
C VAL A 267 16.95 1.75 -11.51
N SER A 268 16.07 1.42 -10.54
CA SER A 268 16.14 0.14 -9.83
C SER A 268 15.89 -1.07 -10.72
N GLY A 269 14.98 -0.96 -11.69
CA GLY A 269 14.75 -1.98 -12.72
C GLY A 269 16.00 -2.25 -13.55
N VAL A 270 16.59 -1.20 -14.13
CA VAL A 270 17.79 -1.31 -14.97
C VAL A 270 18.98 -1.82 -14.16
N SER A 271 19.25 -1.23 -12.99
CA SER A 271 20.37 -1.67 -12.15
C SER A 271 20.19 -3.10 -11.65
N GLY A 272 18.96 -3.49 -11.28
CA GLY A 272 18.64 -4.85 -10.86
C GLY A 272 18.83 -5.89 -11.95
N VAL A 273 18.43 -5.59 -13.19
CA VAL A 273 18.65 -6.49 -14.33
C VAL A 273 20.14 -6.61 -14.66
N LEU A 274 20.89 -5.51 -14.63
CA LEU A 274 22.34 -5.55 -14.85
C LEU A 274 23.05 -6.36 -13.76
N LEU A 275 22.67 -6.16 -12.50
CA LEU A 275 23.24 -6.88 -11.37
C LEU A 275 22.90 -8.38 -11.41
N SER A 276 21.65 -8.70 -11.78
CA SER A 276 21.19 -10.08 -11.99
C SER A 276 22.06 -10.83 -12.98
N ARG A 277 22.44 -10.19 -14.11
CA ARG A 277 23.35 -10.79 -15.10
C ARG A 277 24.77 -10.96 -14.57
N SER A 278 25.28 -10.02 -13.79
CA SER A 278 26.66 -10.10 -13.28
C SER A 278 26.84 -11.11 -12.14
N LEU A 279 25.79 -11.33 -11.32
CA LEU A 279 25.84 -12.19 -10.14
C LEU A 279 25.16 -13.55 -10.35
N ASP A 280 24.64 -13.82 -11.55
CA ASP A 280 23.87 -15.03 -11.89
C ASP A 280 22.70 -15.31 -10.90
N VAL A 281 21.98 -14.25 -10.53
CA VAL A 281 20.83 -14.32 -9.62
C VAL A 281 19.53 -13.99 -10.34
N ALA A 282 18.39 -14.46 -9.82
CA ALA A 282 17.08 -14.16 -10.37
C ALA A 282 16.81 -12.63 -10.47
N ALA A 283 16.30 -12.19 -11.62
CA ALA A 283 16.06 -10.77 -11.91
C ALA A 283 15.06 -10.12 -10.95
N GLY A 284 13.97 -10.83 -10.60
CA GLY A 284 12.92 -10.33 -9.70
C GLY A 284 13.48 -9.87 -8.34
N PRO A 285 14.12 -10.77 -7.57
CA PRO A 285 14.74 -10.44 -6.29
C PRO A 285 15.86 -9.39 -6.43
N ALA A 286 16.67 -9.45 -7.49
CA ALA A 286 17.74 -8.47 -7.71
C ALA A 286 17.20 -7.04 -7.88
N ILE A 287 16.13 -6.85 -8.66
CA ILE A 287 15.47 -5.55 -8.82
C ILE A 287 14.84 -5.10 -7.49
N ALA A 288 14.18 -6.01 -6.76
CA ALA A 288 13.59 -5.69 -5.46
C ALA A 288 14.64 -5.22 -4.45
N LEU A 289 15.80 -5.89 -4.39
CA LEU A 289 16.93 -5.49 -3.55
C LEU A 289 17.52 -4.15 -3.98
N CYS A 290 17.63 -3.89 -5.29
CA CYS A 290 18.07 -2.58 -5.80
C CYS A 290 17.11 -1.46 -5.40
N ALA A 291 15.79 -1.68 -5.51
CA ALA A 291 14.79 -0.71 -5.08
C ALA A 291 14.86 -0.44 -3.57
N ALA A 292 15.06 -1.48 -2.76
CA ALA A 292 15.26 -1.35 -1.32
C ALA A 292 16.55 -0.59 -0.98
N ALA A 293 17.66 -0.87 -1.68
CA ALA A 293 18.93 -0.17 -1.51
C ALA A 293 18.80 1.33 -1.84
N LEU A 294 18.13 1.69 -2.94
CA LEU A 294 17.86 3.09 -3.29
C LEU A 294 17.05 3.80 -2.20
N PHE A 295 16.06 3.13 -1.61
CA PHE A 295 15.32 3.67 -0.48
C PHE A 295 16.21 3.91 0.75
N VAL A 296 17.06 2.96 1.11
CA VAL A 296 18.00 3.09 2.22
C VAL A 296 18.98 4.25 1.98
N VAL A 297 19.52 4.38 0.77
CA VAL A 297 20.39 5.51 0.39
C VAL A 297 19.66 6.84 0.55
N ALA A 298 18.43 6.95 0.03
CA ALA A 298 17.62 8.16 0.18
C ALA A 298 17.35 8.51 1.67
N LEU A 299 17.14 7.49 2.51
CA LEU A 299 16.93 7.65 3.94
C LEU A 299 18.19 8.14 4.67
N LEU A 300 19.36 7.60 4.32
CA LEU A 300 20.64 7.99 4.91
C LEU A 300 20.98 9.42 4.54
N VAL A 301 20.90 9.79 3.25
CA VAL A 301 21.13 11.17 2.78
C VAL A 301 20.24 12.16 3.54
N ARG A 302 18.94 11.87 3.64
CA ARG A 302 17.98 12.72 4.36
C ARG A 302 18.26 12.82 5.87
N SER A 303 18.83 11.78 6.46
CA SER A 303 19.16 11.77 7.89
C SER A 303 20.44 12.53 8.18
N LEU A 304 21.45 12.43 7.30
CA LEU A 304 22.68 13.21 7.36
C LEU A 304 22.40 14.71 7.18
N GLU A 305 21.58 15.09 6.20
CA GLU A 305 21.15 16.49 6.01
C GLU A 305 20.50 17.07 7.28
N ARG A 306 19.61 16.31 7.92
CA ARG A 306 18.93 16.74 9.15
C ARG A 306 19.90 16.88 10.33
N MET A 307 20.86 15.97 10.45
CA MET A 307 21.89 16.03 11.49
C MET A 307 22.81 17.24 11.30
N TRP A 308 23.26 17.49 10.07
CA TRP A 308 24.11 18.62 9.76
C TRP A 308 23.43 19.97 10.03
N LEU A 309 22.14 20.08 9.72
CA LEU A 309 21.35 21.27 10.05
C LEU A 309 21.22 21.50 11.57
N ARG A 310 21.11 20.43 12.36
CA ARG A 310 21.04 20.50 13.83
C ARG A 310 22.36 20.90 14.48
N LEU A 311 23.49 20.57 13.86
CA LEU A 311 24.81 20.96 14.35
C LEU A 311 25.15 22.43 14.07
N LYS A 312 24.41 23.07 13.15
CA LYS A 312 24.57 24.49 12.81
C LYS A 312 23.67 25.45 13.59
N THR A 313 22.68 24.93 14.31
CA THR A 313 21.74 25.68 15.17
C THR A 313 22.11 25.50 16.62
#